data_AF-A0A425WKS5-F1
#
_entry.id   AF-A0A425WKS5-F1
#
_cell.length_a   1.000
_cell.length_b   1.000
_cell.length_c   1.000
_cell.angle_alpha   90.00
_cell.angle_beta   90.00
_cell.angle_gamma   90.00
#
_symmetry.space_group_name_H-M   'P 1'
#
loop_
_entity.id
_entity.type
_entity.pdbx_description
1 polymer ?
#
loop_
_entity_poly.entity_id
_entity_poly.type
_entity_poly.pdbx_seq_one_letter_code
_entity_poly.pdbx_strand_id
1 'polypeptide(L)'
;ADRPIVERSIDEVARSQGYAVSGAKGGHAGRTFVLNYRSRWGADHIKIDCIYMNRSPLILVEHRISPLRPELAVSVFSDAKLAGGKAKAFFDRVKARDLYDVANLRRVLDGRSMEERATAHKV
;
A
#
# COMPACT_ATOMS: atom_id res chain seq x y z
N ALA A 1 -15.04 5.46 -13.30
CA ALA A 1 -14.66 5.86 -14.67
C ALA A 1 -13.16 6.15 -14.79
N ASP A 2 -12.45 6.37 -13.67
CA ASP A 2 -11.11 6.99 -13.67
C ASP A 2 -9.95 6.02 -13.92
N ARG A 3 -10.22 4.71 -13.98
CA ARG A 3 -9.21 3.68 -14.18
C ARG A 3 -8.27 3.96 -15.37
N PRO A 4 -8.75 4.28 -16.59
CA PRO A 4 -7.86 4.55 -17.72
C PRO A 4 -6.96 5.77 -17.51
N ILE A 5 -7.43 6.78 -16.78
CA ILE A 5 -6.68 8.00 -16.48
C ILE A 5 -5.57 7.67 -15.49
N VAL A 6 -5.89 7.00 -14.38
CA VAL A 6 -4.90 6.59 -13.36
C VAL A 6 -3.82 5.70 -13.98
N GLU A 7 -4.21 4.70 -14.77
CA GLU A 7 -3.25 3.78 -15.39
C GLU A 7 -2.32 4.51 -16.39
N ARG A 8 -2.84 5.48 -17.16
CA ARG A 8 -2.06 6.28 -18.08
C ARG A 8 -1.10 7.22 -17.34
N SER A 9 -1.59 7.93 -16.32
CA SER A 9 -0.76 8.85 -15.54
C SER A 9 0.37 8.13 -14.81
N ILE A 10 0.15 6.91 -14.31
CA ILE A 10 1.22 6.10 -13.72
C ILE A 10 2.30 5.78 -14.76
N ASP A 11 1.91 5.34 -15.96
CA ASP A 11 2.86 4.99 -17.03
C ASP A 11 3.66 6.23 -17.49
N GLU A 12 2.99 7.36 -17.72
CA GLU A 12 3.61 8.63 -18.13
C GLU A 12 4.60 9.16 -17.08
N VAL A 13 4.19 9.20 -15.81
CA VAL A 13 5.06 9.65 -14.71
C VAL A 13 6.24 8.70 -14.57
N ALA A 14 6.02 7.39 -14.57
CA ALA A 14 7.11 6.42 -14.42
C ALA A 14 8.14 6.53 -15.56
N ARG A 15 7.70 6.66 -16.81
CA ARG A 15 8.61 6.81 -17.95
C ARG A 15 9.37 8.13 -17.90
N SER A 16 8.72 9.23 -17.52
CA SER A 16 9.40 10.54 -17.39
C SER A 16 10.48 10.54 -16.29
N GLN A 17 10.35 9.67 -15.29
CA GLN A 17 11.35 9.45 -14.24
C GLN A 17 12.43 8.42 -14.64
N GLY A 18 12.41 7.92 -15.87
CA GLY A 18 13.43 7.01 -16.41
C GLY A 18 13.20 5.51 -16.13
N TYR A 19 12.04 5.12 -15.61
CA TYR A 19 11.73 3.71 -15.41
C TYR A 19 11.30 3.03 -16.72
N ALA A 20 11.77 1.80 -16.93
CA ALA A 20 11.21 0.93 -17.95
C ALA A 20 9.97 0.23 -17.40
N VAL A 21 8.79 0.69 -17.80
CA VAL A 21 7.50 0.17 -17.30
C VAL A 21 7.12 -1.11 -18.04
N SER A 22 6.87 -2.18 -17.28
CA SER A 22 6.30 -3.45 -17.72
C SER A 22 5.14 -3.87 -16.81
N GLY A 23 4.49 -5.00 -17.11
CA GLY A 23 3.34 -5.52 -16.37
C GLY A 23 2.22 -5.99 -17.30
N ALA A 24 1.46 -7.00 -16.87
CA ALA A 24 0.36 -7.55 -17.66
C ALA A 24 -0.75 -6.50 -17.89
N LYS A 25 -1.52 -6.66 -18.98
CA LYS A 25 -2.78 -5.92 -19.14
C LYS A 25 -3.64 -6.23 -17.91
N GLY A 26 -4.02 -5.19 -17.16
CA GLY A 26 -4.74 -5.34 -15.90
C GLY A 26 -6.04 -6.13 -16.09
N GLY A 27 -6.31 -7.10 -15.21
CA GLY A 27 -7.55 -7.86 -15.22
C GLY A 27 -8.76 -7.03 -14.76
N HIS A 28 -9.89 -7.70 -14.53
CA HIS A 28 -11.09 -7.05 -14.02
C HIS A 28 -10.87 -6.40 -12.63
N ALA A 29 -10.14 -7.08 -11.74
CA ALA A 29 -9.98 -6.68 -10.34
C ALA A 29 -8.89 -5.62 -10.07
N GLY A 30 -7.94 -5.43 -10.98
CA GLY A 30 -6.76 -4.62 -10.73
C GLY A 30 -5.67 -4.73 -11.79
N ARG A 31 -4.59 -3.97 -11.58
CA ARG A 31 -3.40 -3.98 -12.44
C ARG A 31 -2.15 -3.84 -11.59
N THR A 32 -1.12 -4.61 -11.92
CA THR A 32 0.22 -4.46 -11.35
C THR A 32 1.14 -3.84 -12.41
N PHE A 33 1.79 -2.73 -12.07
CA PHE A 33 2.87 -2.13 -12.84
C PHE A 33 4.21 -2.53 -12.23
N VAL A 34 5.19 -2.80 -13.09
CA VAL A 34 6.56 -3.12 -12.74
C VAL A 34 7.46 -2.05 -13.36
N LEU A 35 8.05 -1.21 -12.52
CA LEU A 35 8.92 -0.09 -12.90
C LEU A 35 10.36 -0.55 -12.74
N ASN A 36 10.98 -0.97 -13.84
CA ASN A 36 12.35 -1.50 -13.81
C ASN A 36 13.35 -0.35 -13.84
N TYR A 37 14.40 -0.45 -13.03
CA TYR A 37 15.51 0.48 -12.96
C TYR A 37 16.85 -0.25 -12.84
N ARG A 38 17.95 0.46 -13.13
CA ARG A 38 19.31 -0.02 -12.87
C ARG A 38 19.94 0.82 -11.77
N SER A 39 20.43 0.15 -10.75
CA SER A 39 21.20 0.76 -9.67
C SER A 39 22.67 0.38 -9.79
N ARG A 40 23.52 0.97 -8.93
CA ARG A 40 24.92 0.55 -8.78
C ARG A 40 25.07 -0.91 -8.36
N TRP A 41 24.04 -1.52 -7.78
CA TRP A 41 24.02 -2.91 -7.33
C TRP A 41 23.39 -3.88 -8.34
N GLY A 42 22.97 -3.39 -9.50
CA GLY A 42 22.34 -4.20 -10.54
C GLY A 42 20.92 -3.75 -10.89
N ALA A 43 20.25 -4.56 -11.70
CA ALA A 43 18.87 -4.33 -12.11
C ALA A 43 17.91 -4.67 -10.96
N ASP A 44 16.91 -3.82 -10.75
CA ASP A 44 15.85 -4.02 -9.78
C ASP A 44 14.55 -3.34 -10.24
N HIS A 45 13.47 -3.45 -9.48
CA HIS A 45 12.16 -2.95 -9.87
C HIS A 45 11.29 -2.50 -8.69
N ILE A 46 10.41 -1.53 -8.97
CA ILE A 46 9.34 -1.11 -8.06
C ILE A 46 8.03 -1.71 -8.57
N LYS A 47 7.22 -2.26 -7.67
CA LYS A 47 5.86 -2.73 -7.99
C LYS A 47 4.82 -1.74 -7.51
N ILE A 48 3.89 -1.38 -8.39
CA ILE A 48 2.70 -0.59 -8.06
C ILE A 48 1.47 -1.47 -8.32
N ASP A 49 0.73 -1.78 -7.25
CA ASP A 49 -0.49 -2.57 -7.33
C ASP A 49 -1.72 -1.66 -7.22
N CYS A 50 -2.51 -1.59 -8.29
CA CYS A 50 -3.78 -0.87 -8.33
C CYS A 50 -4.94 -1.85 -8.20
N ILE A 51 -5.83 -1.62 -7.22
CA ILE A 51 -7.02 -2.44 -6.98
C ILE A 51 -8.25 -1.60 -7.31
N TYR A 52 -9.03 -2.01 -8.30
CA TYR A 52 -10.22 -1.28 -8.78
C TYR A 52 -11.54 -1.90 -8.33
N MET A 53 -11.49 -2.98 -7.56
CA MET A 53 -12.67 -3.52 -6.90
C MET A 53 -13.29 -2.45 -5.99
N ASN A 54 -14.62 -2.37 -5.94
CA ASN A 54 -15.36 -1.41 -5.10
C ASN A 54 -15.17 -1.72 -3.60
N ARG A 55 -13.99 -1.38 -3.09
CA ARG A 55 -13.61 -1.56 -1.69
C ARG A 55 -13.67 -0.19 -1.03
N SER A 56 -14.80 0.11 -0.41
CA SER A 56 -14.89 1.27 0.46
C SER A 56 -14.07 1.00 1.75
N PRO A 57 -13.21 1.93 2.18
CA PRO A 57 -12.60 1.86 3.50
C PRO A 57 -13.69 1.75 4.58
N LEU A 58 -13.58 0.74 5.47
CA LEU A 58 -14.50 0.60 6.60
C LEU A 58 -14.24 1.65 7.70
N ILE A 59 -13.03 2.20 7.72
CA ILE A 59 -12.57 3.26 8.62
C ILE A 59 -12.06 4.39 7.72
N LEU A 60 -12.22 5.64 8.15
CA LEU A 60 -11.77 6.81 7.41
C LEU A 60 -10.28 6.71 7.04
N VAL A 61 -9.95 7.21 5.85
CA VAL A 61 -8.58 7.32 5.35
C VAL A 61 -7.90 8.51 6.05
N GLU A 62 -6.67 8.32 6.49
CA GLU A 62 -5.84 9.33 7.14
C GLU A 62 -4.87 9.96 6.14
N HIS A 63 -4.44 11.20 6.38
CA HIS A 63 -3.33 11.81 5.65
C HIS A 63 -2.05 11.71 6.49
N ARG A 64 -1.00 11.09 5.94
CA ARG A 64 0.30 10.98 6.61
C ARG A 64 1.41 11.60 5.77
N ILE A 65 2.34 12.25 6.46
CA ILE A 65 3.54 12.82 5.87
C ILE A 65 4.57 11.71 5.66
N SER A 66 5.18 11.67 4.48
CA SER A 66 6.27 10.75 4.21
C SER A 66 7.54 11.16 4.95
N PRO A 67 8.21 10.27 5.69
CA PRO A 67 9.49 10.59 6.32
C PRO A 67 10.61 10.84 5.30
N LEU A 68 10.45 10.36 4.06
CA LEU A 68 11.40 10.56 2.96
C LEU A 68 11.13 11.84 2.16
N ARG A 69 9.92 12.39 2.26
CA ARG A 69 9.46 13.61 1.58
C ARG A 69 8.48 14.36 2.49
N PRO A 70 8.99 15.17 3.44
CA PRO A 70 8.17 15.85 4.45
C PRO A 70 7.09 16.78 3.88
N GLU A 71 7.28 17.26 2.67
CA GLU A 71 6.33 18.09 1.91
C GLU A 71 5.16 17.29 1.31
N LEU A 72 5.24 15.95 1.32
CA LEU A 72 4.26 15.08 0.69
C LEU A 72 3.35 14.43 1.73
N ALA A 73 2.10 14.89 1.78
CA ALA A 73 1.01 14.24 2.48
C ALA A 73 0.31 13.21 1.57
N VAL A 74 0.21 11.97 2.02
CA VAL A 74 -0.41 10.87 1.26
C VAL A 74 -1.58 10.29 2.04
N SER A 75 -2.66 10.00 1.33
CA SER A 75 -3.79 9.26 1.87
C SER A 75 -3.42 7.79 2.14
N VAL A 76 -3.58 7.36 3.39
CA VAL A 76 -3.28 6.00 3.86
C VAL A 76 -4.43 5.46 4.70
N PHE A 77 -4.57 4.14 4.75
CA PHE A 77 -5.51 3.53 5.68
C PHE A 77 -5.08 3.77 7.13
N SER A 78 -6.06 3.90 8.03
CA SER A 78 -5.79 3.96 9.47
C SER A 78 -5.01 2.74 9.97
N ASP A 79 -4.28 2.92 11.07
CA ASP A 79 -3.48 1.84 11.66
C ASP A 79 -4.36 0.63 12.03
N ALA A 80 -5.57 0.86 12.54
CA ALA A 80 -6.54 -0.20 12.85
C ALA A 80 -6.95 -0.98 11.59
N LYS A 81 -7.21 -0.29 10.47
CA LYS A 81 -7.55 -0.93 9.20
C LYS A 81 -6.38 -1.73 8.64
N LEU A 82 -5.17 -1.21 8.75
CA LEU A 82 -3.94 -1.91 8.36
C LEU A 82 -3.69 -3.15 9.21
N ALA A 83 -3.85 -3.05 10.54
CA ALA A 83 -3.70 -4.16 11.47
C ALA A 83 -4.66 -5.31 11.14
N GLY A 84 -5.96 -5.01 10.99
CA GLY A 84 -6.95 -6.00 10.57
C GLY A 84 -6.65 -6.62 9.21
N GLY A 85 -6.18 -5.81 8.25
CA GLY A 85 -5.76 -6.30 6.94
C GLY A 85 -4.56 -7.24 6.99
N LYS A 86 -3.58 -6.97 7.86
CA LYS A 86 -2.41 -7.83 8.09
C LYS A 86 -2.78 -9.14 8.77
N ALA A 87 -3.61 -9.09 9.82
CA ALA A 87 -4.12 -10.29 10.48
C ALA A 87 -4.87 -11.19 9.50
N LYS A 88 -5.82 -10.63 8.73
CA LYS A 88 -6.55 -11.36 7.69
C LYS A 88 -5.61 -11.98 6.66
N ALA A 89 -4.65 -11.22 6.15
CA ALA A 89 -3.68 -11.73 5.19
C ALA A 89 -2.82 -12.86 5.79
N PHE A 90 -2.42 -12.77 7.05
CA PHE A 90 -1.66 -13.83 7.71
C PHE A 90 -2.47 -15.13 7.77
N PHE A 91 -3.72 -15.09 8.22
CA PHE A 91 -4.58 -16.28 8.30
C PHE A 91 -4.88 -16.89 6.93
N ASP A 92 -4.99 -16.07 5.87
CA ASP A 92 -5.26 -16.58 4.53
C ASP A 92 -4.08 -17.31 3.87
N ARG A 93 -2.85 -16.81 4.04
CA ARG A 93 -1.69 -17.26 3.23
C ARG A 93 -0.43 -17.63 4.00
N VAL A 94 -0.40 -17.40 5.32
CA VAL A 94 0.65 -17.84 6.26
C VAL A 94 2.07 -17.51 5.75
N LYS A 95 2.34 -16.24 5.43
CA LYS A 95 3.68 -15.79 4.99
C LYS A 95 4.47 -15.21 6.16
N ALA A 96 5.77 -15.53 6.23
CA ALA A 96 6.68 -15.07 7.29
C ALA A 96 6.67 -13.54 7.49
N ARG A 97 6.59 -12.76 6.41
CA ARG A 97 6.44 -11.30 6.47
C ARG A 97 5.17 -10.84 7.20
N ASP A 98 4.05 -11.53 6.99
CA ASP A 98 2.79 -11.17 7.64
C ASP A 98 2.83 -11.59 9.12
N LEU A 99 3.48 -12.72 9.45
CA LEU A 99 3.75 -13.09 10.84
C LEU A 99 4.57 -12.02 11.55
N TYR A 100 5.65 -11.54 10.91
CA TYR A 100 6.48 -10.47 11.46
C TYR A 100 5.64 -9.20 11.72
N ASP A 101 4.82 -8.80 10.74
CA ASP A 101 3.96 -7.62 10.89
C ASP A 101 2.98 -7.79 12.05
N VAL A 102 2.28 -8.93 12.14
CA VAL A 102 1.32 -9.25 13.20
C VAL A 102 1.98 -9.28 14.58
N ALA A 103 3.14 -9.93 14.70
CA ALA A 103 3.90 -10.01 15.96
C ALA A 103 4.36 -8.64 16.45
N ASN A 104 4.56 -7.69 15.54
CA ASN A 104 5.00 -6.33 15.85
C ASN A 104 3.86 -5.31 15.99
N LEU A 105 2.58 -5.71 15.81
CA LEU A 105 1.45 -4.79 15.91
C LEU A 105 1.37 -4.10 17.26
N ARG A 106 1.65 -4.81 18.36
CA ARG A 106 1.61 -4.24 19.72
C ARG A 106 2.54 -3.02 19.84
N ARG A 107 3.78 -3.14 19.38
CA ARG A 107 4.75 -2.03 19.36
C ARG A 107 4.25 -0.83 18.54
N VAL A 108 3.53 -1.07 17.46
CA VAL A 108 2.96 0.00 16.61
C VAL A 108 1.78 0.69 17.30
N LEU A 109 0.91 -0.07 17.96
CA LEU A 109 -0.27 0.43 18.67
C LEU A 109 0.07 1.07 20.03
N ASP A 110 1.15 0.63 20.68
CA ASP A 110 1.61 1.16 21.97
C ASP A 110 2.12 2.61 21.85
N GLY A 111 2.50 3.06 20.66
CA GLY A 111 2.90 4.45 20.40
C GLY A 111 1.74 5.42 20.14
N ARG A 112 0.48 5.02 20.38
CA ARG A 112 -0.74 5.74 19.93
C ARG A 112 -1.77 5.97 21.04
N SER A 113 -2.68 6.90 20.79
CA SER A 113 -3.66 7.41 21.76
C SER A 113 -4.69 6.34 22.17
N MET A 114 -5.30 6.52 23.33
CA MET A 114 -6.28 5.57 23.88
C MET A 114 -7.54 5.43 23.00
N GLU A 115 -7.92 6.47 22.27
CA GLU A 115 -9.10 6.49 21.37
C GLU A 115 -8.88 5.63 20.12
N GLU A 116 -7.67 5.66 19.56
CA GLU A 116 -7.27 4.84 18.40
C GLU A 116 -7.23 3.35 18.78
N ARG A 117 -6.75 3.03 19.99
CA ARG A 117 -6.75 1.65 20.52
C ARG A 117 -8.16 1.12 20.74
N ALA A 118 -9.06 1.94 21.27
CA ALA A 118 -10.45 1.53 21.53
C ALA A 118 -11.22 1.19 20.25
N THR A 119 -10.91 1.87 19.13
CA THR A 119 -11.52 1.58 17.82
C THR A 119 -11.05 0.24 17.26
N ALA A 120 -9.80 -0.15 17.48
CA ALA A 120 -9.27 -1.45 17.04
C ALA A 120 -9.91 -2.64 17.78
N HIS A 121 -10.38 -2.45 19.01
CA HIS A 121 -11.01 -3.49 19.83
C HIS A 121 -12.54 -3.60 19.68
N LYS A 122 -13.19 -2.70 18.91
CA LYS A 122 -14.65 -2.68 18.72
C LYS A 122 -15.15 -3.42 17.46
N VAL A 123 -14.26 -4.11 16.74
CA VAL A 123 -14.61 -4.89 15.54
C VAL A 123 -14.62 -6.37 15.85
#